data_AF-A0A661BXG2-F1
#
_entry.id   AF-A0A661BXG2-F1
#
_cell.length_a   1.000
_cell.length_b   1.000
_cell.length_c   1.000
_cell.angle_alpha   90.00
_cell.angle_beta   90.00
_cell.angle_gamma   90.00
#
_symmetry.space_group_name_H-M   'P 1'
#
loop_
_entity.id
_entity.type
_entity.pdbx_description
1 polymer ?
#
loop_
_entity_poly.entity_id
_entity_poly.type
_entity_poly.pdbx_seq_one_letter_code
_entity_poly.pdbx_strand_id
1 'polypeptide(L)'
;MDLQKFLNESLSSRTATIEVPELKDFFGGEDSPEWVIKGLTAAELGRANVAADRGQENLKALVEAMVGSGDKAEALRKTMGISEEEIPADVSRRIELLTAGSVEPKLGQDNREVAVKLAETFPTVFYNLTNQILSLTGQGAEVGKRKRSGKAAK
;
A
#
# COMPACT_ATOMS: atom_id res chain seq x y z
N MET A 1 32.55 -6.24 -1.48
CA MET A 1 31.52 -6.76 -0.54
C MET A 1 32.08 -8.02 0.10
N ASP A 2 31.94 -8.17 1.41
CA ASP A 2 32.17 -9.46 2.08
C ASP A 2 30.92 -10.33 1.91
N LEU A 3 31.04 -11.41 1.14
CA LEU A 3 29.90 -12.25 0.74
C LEU A 3 29.36 -13.07 1.91
N GLN A 4 30.25 -13.63 2.73
CA GLN A 4 29.85 -14.46 3.87
C GLN A 4 29.19 -13.61 4.95
N LYS A 5 29.71 -12.39 5.18
CA LYS A 5 29.06 -11.44 6.07
C LYS A 5 27.66 -11.07 5.59
N PHE A 6 27.49 -10.80 4.30
CA PHE A 6 26.19 -10.43 3.74
C PHE A 6 25.15 -11.56 3.86
N LEU A 7 25.54 -12.80 3.54
CA LEU A 7 24.64 -13.97 3.63
C LEU A 7 24.22 -14.30 5.06
N ASN A 8 25.07 -14.01 6.04
CA ASN A 8 24.82 -14.31 7.45
C ASN A 8 24.12 -13.16 8.20
N GLU A 9 23.93 -12.01 7.55
CA GLU A 9 23.33 -10.84 8.18
C GLU A 9 21.81 -10.94 8.23
N SER A 10 21.21 -10.48 9.34
CA SER A 10 19.76 -10.39 9.45
C SER A 10 19.27 -9.08 8.87
N LEU A 11 18.71 -9.14 7.66
CA LEU A 11 18.18 -8.00 6.93
C LEU A 11 16.65 -7.96 7.03
N SER A 12 16.10 -6.79 7.32
CA SER A 12 14.65 -6.56 7.36
C SER A 12 14.27 -5.36 6.50
N SER A 13 13.07 -5.38 5.92
CA SER A 13 12.51 -4.20 5.25
C SER A 13 12.49 -3.01 6.21
N ARG A 14 12.96 -1.86 5.72
CA ARG A 14 12.82 -0.58 6.42
C ARG A 14 11.34 -0.26 6.60
N THR A 15 10.99 0.38 7.71
CA THR A 15 9.66 0.89 7.99
C THR A 15 9.66 2.40 8.15
N ALA A 16 8.52 3.03 7.89
CA ALA A 16 8.29 4.44 8.19
C ALA A 16 6.87 4.62 8.74
N THR A 17 6.73 5.61 9.61
CA THR A 17 5.45 6.08 10.15
C THR A 17 5.12 7.40 9.46
N ILE A 18 3.92 7.48 8.88
CA ILE A 18 3.46 8.63 8.10
C ILE A 18 2.20 9.19 8.77
N GLU A 19 2.23 10.45 9.17
CA GLU A 19 1.04 11.15 9.65
C GLU A 19 0.02 11.29 8.51
N VAL A 20 -1.24 10.98 8.79
CA VAL A 20 -2.38 11.00 7.84
C VAL A 20 -3.57 11.77 8.42
N PRO A 21 -3.42 13.05 8.81
CA PRO A 21 -4.46 13.83 9.50
C PRO A 21 -5.79 13.90 8.74
N GLU A 22 -5.76 13.77 7.41
CA GLU A 22 -6.94 13.69 6.55
C GLU A 22 -7.83 12.48 6.86
N LEU A 23 -7.29 11.45 7.52
CA LEU A 23 -7.98 10.21 7.87
C LEU A 23 -8.44 10.15 9.33
N LYS A 24 -8.32 11.23 10.12
CA LYS A 24 -8.61 11.26 11.56
C LYS A 24 -9.93 10.60 11.97
N ASP A 25 -10.98 10.77 11.17
CA ASP A 25 -12.32 10.26 11.49
C ASP A 25 -12.39 8.72 11.41
N PHE A 26 -11.43 8.09 10.73
CA PHE A 26 -11.31 6.63 10.59
C PHE A 26 -10.33 6.01 11.61
N PHE A 27 -9.62 6.84 12.36
CA PHE A 27 -8.65 6.46 13.40
C PHE A 27 -9.17 6.82 14.80
N GLY A 28 -10.49 6.84 15.00
CA GLY A 28 -11.08 7.12 16.30
C GLY A 28 -11.01 8.59 16.75
N GLY A 29 -10.73 9.52 15.83
CA GLY A 29 -10.72 10.96 16.10
C GLY A 29 -9.40 11.49 16.68
N GLU A 30 -8.29 10.77 16.55
CA GLU A 30 -6.97 11.27 16.90
C GLU A 30 -6.58 12.49 16.05
N ASP A 31 -5.92 13.48 16.65
CA ASP A 31 -5.52 14.72 15.94
C ASP A 31 -4.39 14.49 14.92
N SER A 32 -3.62 13.40 15.06
CA SER A 32 -2.49 13.06 14.19
C SER A 32 -2.36 11.54 14.03
N PRO A 33 -3.33 10.89 13.35
CA PRO A 33 -3.28 9.46 13.12
C PRO A 33 -2.07 9.08 12.27
N GLU A 34 -1.53 7.90 12.52
CA GLU A 34 -0.31 7.41 11.88
C GLU A 34 -0.57 6.16 11.03
N TRP A 35 0.07 6.12 9.87
CA TRP A 35 0.10 4.96 8.98
C TRP A 35 1.52 4.40 8.90
N VAL A 36 1.70 3.14 9.28
CA VAL A 36 3.00 2.45 9.21
C VAL A 36 3.12 1.68 7.90
N ILE A 37 4.20 1.94 7.18
CA ILE A 37 4.53 1.30 5.90
C ILE A 37 5.91 0.62 5.94
N LYS A 38 6.19 -0.26 4.98
CA LYS A 38 7.48 -0.89 4.76
C LYS A 38 7.95 -0.82 3.30
N GLY A 39 9.26 -0.92 3.12
CA GLY A 39 9.86 -1.23 1.81
C GLY A 39 9.50 -2.65 1.34
N LEU A 40 9.45 -2.83 0.01
CA LEU A 40 9.06 -4.08 -0.62
C LEU A 40 10.25 -4.96 -0.97
N THR A 41 10.02 -6.27 -0.98
CA THR A 41 10.89 -7.26 -1.61
C THR A 41 10.75 -7.19 -3.14
N ALA A 42 11.71 -7.76 -3.87
CA ALA A 42 11.64 -7.83 -5.33
C ALA A 42 10.39 -8.59 -5.83
N ALA A 43 9.94 -9.62 -5.10
CA ALA A 43 8.73 -10.37 -5.45
C ALA A 43 7.45 -9.53 -5.28
N GLU A 44 7.37 -8.73 -4.22
CA GLU A 44 6.26 -7.78 -4.00
C GLU A 44 6.25 -6.67 -5.06
N LEU A 45 7.41 -6.08 -5.34
CA LEU A 45 7.54 -5.06 -6.39
C LEU A 45 7.21 -5.63 -7.78
N GLY A 46 7.64 -6.87 -8.07
CA GLY A 46 7.31 -7.57 -9.30
C GLY A 46 5.81 -7.76 -9.49
N ARG A 47 5.07 -8.14 -8.43
CA ARG A 47 3.61 -8.22 -8.47
C ARG A 47 2.96 -6.86 -8.74
N ALA A 48 3.47 -5.80 -8.12
CA ALA A 48 2.97 -4.45 -8.38
C ALA A 48 3.19 -4.03 -9.84
N ASN A 49 4.33 -4.39 -10.45
CA ASN A 49 4.59 -4.11 -11.86
C ASN A 49 3.66 -4.93 -12.78
N VAL A 50 3.40 -6.21 -12.47
CA VAL A 50 2.41 -7.02 -13.22
C VAL A 50 1.01 -6.41 -13.15
N ALA A 51 0.63 -5.82 -12.02
CA ALA A 51 -0.63 -5.11 -11.91
C ALA A 51 -0.68 -3.82 -12.75
N ALA A 52 0.46 -3.19 -13.04
CA ALA A 52 0.50 -2.10 -14.03
C ALA A 52 0.09 -2.61 -15.42
N ASP A 53 0.59 -3.78 -15.80
CA ASP A 53 0.40 -4.36 -17.14
C ASP A 53 -0.97 -5.04 -17.31
N ARG A 54 -1.51 -5.64 -16.24
CA ARG A 54 -2.68 -6.54 -16.29
C ARG A 54 -3.72 -6.31 -15.20
N GLY A 55 -3.55 -5.28 -14.36
CA GLY A 55 -4.39 -5.07 -13.18
C GLY A 55 -5.75 -4.44 -13.46
N GLN A 56 -6.02 -4.03 -14.70
CA GLN A 56 -7.24 -3.32 -15.07
C GLN A 56 -8.49 -4.19 -14.87
N GLU A 57 -8.48 -5.44 -15.35
CA GLU A 57 -9.60 -6.38 -15.20
C GLU A 57 -9.84 -6.72 -13.73
N ASN A 58 -8.77 -6.98 -12.97
CA ASN A 58 -8.85 -7.28 -11.54
C ASN A 58 -9.39 -6.10 -10.71
N LEU A 59 -9.06 -4.87 -11.10
CA LEU A 59 -9.61 -3.70 -10.42
C LEU A 59 -11.06 -3.43 -10.81
N LYS A 60 -11.43 -3.60 -12.09
CA LYS A 60 -12.83 -3.53 -12.53
C LYS A 60 -13.71 -4.50 -11.74
N ALA A 61 -13.28 -5.75 -11.61
CA ALA A 61 -14.00 -6.77 -10.82
C ALA A 61 -14.09 -6.41 -9.33
N LEU A 62 -13.02 -5.84 -8.74
CA LEU A 62 -13.05 -5.40 -7.34
C LEU A 62 -14.02 -4.23 -7.11
N VAL A 63 -14.04 -3.25 -8.03
CA VAL A 63 -15.00 -2.14 -7.98
C VAL A 63 -16.45 -2.66 -8.08
N GLU A 64 -16.71 -3.63 -8.94
CA GLU A 64 -18.02 -4.29 -9.02
C GLU A 64 -18.39 -4.98 -7.70
N ALA A 65 -17.45 -5.69 -7.07
CA ALA A 65 -17.68 -6.37 -5.80
C ALA A 65 -17.99 -5.39 -4.65
N MET A 66 -17.38 -4.21 -4.63
CA MET A 66 -17.59 -3.20 -3.58
C MET A 66 -18.96 -2.51 -3.68
N VAL A 67 -19.44 -2.24 -4.90
CA VAL A 67 -20.62 -1.38 -5.13
C VAL A 67 -21.86 -2.20 -5.50
N GLY A 68 -21.69 -3.49 -5.81
CA GLY A 68 -22.70 -4.33 -6.44
C GLY A 68 -22.80 -4.07 -7.95
N SER A 69 -23.48 -4.93 -8.69
CA SER A 69 -23.74 -4.74 -10.13
C SER A 69 -24.83 -3.68 -10.36
N GLY A 70 -24.63 -2.79 -11.35
CA GLY A 70 -25.59 -1.77 -11.79
C GLY A 70 -25.07 -0.32 -11.78
N ASP A 71 -25.98 0.65 -11.92
CA ASP A 71 -25.71 2.07 -12.17
C ASP A 71 -24.75 2.75 -11.16
N LYS A 72 -24.69 2.25 -9.92
CA LYS A 72 -23.78 2.79 -8.88
C LYS A 72 -22.31 2.46 -9.16
N ALA A 73 -22.03 1.26 -9.66
CA ALA A 73 -20.67 0.87 -10.03
C ALA A 73 -20.19 1.68 -11.25
N GLU A 74 -21.10 1.96 -12.18
CA GLU A 74 -20.84 2.78 -13.37
C GLU A 74 -20.55 4.25 -13.00
N ALA A 75 -21.34 4.83 -12.08
CA ALA A 75 -21.10 6.17 -11.56
C ALA A 75 -19.77 6.30 -10.81
N LEU A 76 -19.38 5.28 -10.05
CA LEU A 76 -18.10 5.29 -9.34
C LEU A 76 -16.92 5.24 -10.33
N ARG A 77 -16.96 4.33 -11.32
CA ARG A 77 -15.96 4.29 -12.40
C ARG A 77 -15.80 5.65 -13.06
N LYS A 78 -16.92 6.28 -13.45
CA LYS A 78 -16.91 7.61 -14.07
C LYS A 78 -16.29 8.67 -13.17
N THR A 79 -16.51 8.60 -11.86
CA THR A 79 -15.94 9.54 -10.87
C THR A 79 -14.44 9.31 -10.69
N MET A 80 -13.98 8.06 -10.75
CA MET A 80 -12.56 7.71 -10.71
C MET A 80 -11.77 8.09 -11.97
N GLY A 81 -12.44 8.65 -13.00
CA GLY A 81 -11.84 8.80 -14.33
C GLY A 81 -11.57 7.46 -15.02
N ILE A 82 -12.19 6.38 -14.54
CA ILE A 82 -12.27 5.10 -15.24
C ILE A 82 -13.36 5.27 -16.29
N SER A 83 -13.02 5.85 -17.42
CA SER A 83 -13.74 5.55 -18.66
C SER A 83 -13.74 4.03 -18.87
N GLU A 84 -14.66 3.50 -19.67
CA GLU A 84 -14.61 2.08 -20.08
C GLU A 84 -13.23 1.68 -20.62
N GLU A 85 -12.51 2.67 -21.14
CA GLU A 85 -11.14 2.66 -21.59
C GLU A 85 -10.20 3.13 -20.46
N GLU A 86 -9.49 2.17 -19.88
CA GLU A 86 -8.20 2.34 -19.20
C GLU A 86 -8.16 2.96 -17.79
N ILE A 87 -8.04 2.10 -16.76
CA ILE A 87 -7.44 2.54 -15.47
C ILE A 87 -5.96 2.83 -15.76
N PRO A 88 -5.42 4.00 -15.37
CA PRO A 88 -4.00 4.27 -15.55
C PRO A 88 -3.15 3.19 -14.87
N ALA A 89 -2.22 2.60 -15.62
CA ALA A 89 -1.34 1.53 -15.13
C ALA A 89 -0.64 1.88 -13.80
N ASP A 90 -0.31 3.15 -13.59
CA ASP A 90 0.28 3.62 -12.34
C ASP A 90 -0.65 3.46 -11.12
N VAL A 91 -1.96 3.67 -11.28
CA VAL A 91 -2.93 3.50 -10.19
C VAL A 91 -3.03 2.02 -9.81
N SER A 92 -3.17 1.12 -10.78
CA SER A 92 -3.20 -0.33 -10.53
C SER A 92 -1.92 -0.82 -9.85
N ARG A 93 -0.77 -0.32 -10.28
CA ARG A 93 0.52 -0.59 -9.64
C ARG A 93 0.55 -0.11 -8.19
N ARG A 94 0.11 1.13 -7.94
CA ARG A 94 0.15 1.75 -6.61
C ARG A 94 -0.81 1.13 -5.61
N ILE A 95 -1.94 0.60 -6.07
CA ILE A 95 -2.82 -0.22 -5.23
C ILE A 95 -2.05 -1.43 -4.69
N GLU A 96 -1.35 -2.18 -5.55
CA GLU A 96 -0.52 -3.31 -5.10
C GLU A 96 0.65 -2.89 -4.20
N LEU A 97 1.27 -1.73 -4.48
CA LEU A 97 2.33 -1.20 -3.61
C LEU A 97 1.80 -0.98 -2.19
N LEU A 98 0.65 -0.30 -2.04
CA LEU A 98 0.06 -0.03 -0.74
C LEU A 98 -0.42 -1.32 -0.07
N THR A 99 -1.07 -2.22 -0.81
CA THR A 99 -1.52 -3.52 -0.32
C THR A 99 -0.39 -4.35 0.28
N ALA A 100 0.78 -4.39 -0.37
CA ALA A 100 1.95 -5.12 0.11
C ALA A 100 2.81 -4.36 1.13
N GLY A 101 2.81 -3.03 1.04
CA GLY A 101 3.66 -2.14 1.85
C GLY A 101 3.01 -1.67 3.15
N SER A 102 1.70 -1.81 3.30
CA SER A 102 0.99 -1.40 4.52
C SER A 102 1.25 -2.37 5.68
N VAL A 103 1.77 -1.84 6.79
CA VAL A 103 2.05 -2.60 8.01
C VAL A 103 0.95 -2.36 9.05
N GLU A 104 0.58 -1.10 9.28
CA GLU A 104 -0.48 -0.71 10.20
C GLU A 104 -1.21 0.52 9.62
N PRO A 105 -2.50 0.42 9.27
CA PRO A 105 -3.32 -0.79 9.28
C PRO A 105 -2.79 -1.84 8.30
N LYS A 106 -2.83 -3.12 8.69
CA LYS A 106 -2.41 -4.21 7.81
C LYS A 106 -3.47 -4.44 6.73
N LEU A 107 -3.15 -4.09 5.49
CA LEU A 107 -4.06 -4.35 4.37
C LEU A 107 -3.99 -5.81 3.93
N GLY A 108 -2.88 -6.22 3.30
CA GLY A 108 -2.76 -7.56 2.72
C GLY A 108 -3.84 -7.84 1.66
N GLN A 109 -3.99 -9.11 1.28
CA GLN A 109 -4.97 -9.47 0.25
C GLN A 109 -6.42 -9.23 0.69
N ASP A 110 -6.68 -9.30 2.00
CA ASP A 110 -8.03 -9.29 2.57
C ASP A 110 -8.67 -7.89 2.64
N ASN A 111 -7.89 -6.81 2.47
CA ASN A 111 -8.39 -5.42 2.58
C ASN A 111 -7.90 -4.55 1.41
N ARG A 112 -7.74 -5.13 0.23
CA ARG A 112 -7.26 -4.43 -0.98
C ARG A 112 -8.20 -3.29 -1.39
N GLU A 113 -9.50 -3.42 -1.13
CA GLU A 113 -10.54 -2.41 -1.30
C GLU A 113 -10.22 -1.09 -0.59
N VAL A 114 -9.50 -1.11 0.54
CA VAL A 114 -9.12 0.12 1.26
C VAL A 114 -8.16 0.95 0.43
N ALA A 115 -7.21 0.33 -0.27
CA ALA A 115 -6.28 1.03 -1.15
C ALA A 115 -7.00 1.63 -2.36
N VAL A 116 -8.01 0.94 -2.90
CA VAL A 116 -8.88 1.49 -3.95
C VAL A 116 -9.64 2.69 -3.41
N LYS A 117 -10.28 2.56 -2.24
CA LYS A 117 -11.06 3.64 -1.65
C LYS A 117 -10.21 4.87 -1.37
N LEU A 118 -8.99 4.70 -0.86
CA LEU A 118 -8.02 5.78 -0.67
C LEU A 118 -7.66 6.48 -1.98
N ALA A 119 -7.44 5.72 -3.06
CA ALA A 119 -7.14 6.31 -4.36
C ALA A 119 -8.29 7.19 -4.88
N GLU A 120 -9.55 6.84 -4.57
CA GLU A 120 -10.72 7.63 -4.95
C GLU A 120 -10.94 8.87 -4.08
N THR A 121 -10.86 8.71 -2.76
CA THR A 121 -11.36 9.73 -1.82
C THR A 121 -10.25 10.56 -1.20
N PHE A 122 -9.03 10.03 -1.09
CA PHE A 122 -7.87 10.70 -0.52
C PHE A 122 -6.62 10.52 -1.42
N PRO A 123 -6.68 10.94 -2.70
CA PRO A 123 -5.63 10.63 -3.68
C PRO A 123 -4.25 11.13 -3.24
N THR A 124 -4.14 12.31 -2.63
CA THR A 124 -2.85 12.84 -2.14
C THR A 124 -2.25 11.94 -1.05
N VAL A 125 -3.06 11.43 -0.12
CA VAL A 125 -2.62 10.49 0.92
C VAL A 125 -2.16 9.18 0.27
N PHE A 126 -2.94 8.64 -0.66
CA PHE A 126 -2.59 7.44 -1.42
C PHE A 126 -1.24 7.57 -2.16
N TYR A 127 -1.02 8.67 -2.87
CA TYR A 127 0.25 8.92 -3.57
C TYR A 127 1.41 9.14 -2.58
N ASN A 128 1.17 9.82 -1.46
CA ASN A 128 2.20 10.00 -0.42
C ASN A 128 2.67 8.65 0.14
N LEU A 129 1.73 7.81 0.62
CA LEU A 129 2.06 6.49 1.16
C LEU A 129 2.82 5.63 0.15
N THR A 130 2.38 5.60 -1.10
CA THR A 130 3.01 4.77 -2.14
C THR A 130 4.37 5.32 -2.60
N ASN A 131 4.56 6.65 -2.61
CA ASN A 131 5.87 7.25 -2.85
C ASN A 131 6.85 6.90 -1.73
N GLN A 132 6.40 6.92 -0.48
CA GLN A 132 7.23 6.56 0.67
C GLN A 132 7.60 5.07 0.66
N ILE A 133 6.68 4.19 0.25
CA ILE A 133 6.97 2.76 0.01
C ILE A 133 8.07 2.60 -1.05
N LEU A 134 8.00 3.34 -2.17
CA LEU A 134 9.02 3.29 -3.22
C LEU A 134 10.37 3.81 -2.72
N SER A 135 10.38 4.90 -1.95
CA SER A 135 11.59 5.44 -1.33
C SER A 135 12.26 4.42 -0.41
N LEU A 136 11.50 3.79 0.49
CA LEU A 136 12.02 2.72 1.38
C LEU A 136 12.53 1.52 0.58
N THR A 137 11.83 1.14 -0.49
CA THR A 137 12.22 0.03 -1.38
C THR A 137 13.55 0.33 -2.07
N GLY A 138 13.74 1.57 -2.56
CA GLY A 138 14.99 2.00 -3.20
C GLY A 138 16.20 2.05 -2.26
N GLN A 139 15.96 2.22 -0.96
CA GLN A 139 17.01 2.16 0.08
C GLN A 139 17.43 0.73 0.45
N GLY A 140 16.68 -0.28 -0.02
CA GLY A 140 16.90 -1.68 0.33
C GLY A 140 16.60 -2.01 1.79
N ALA A 141 16.83 -3.26 2.15
CA ALA A 141 16.70 -3.73 3.53
C ALA A 141 17.77 -3.10 4.44
N GLU A 142 17.43 -2.93 5.72
CA GLU A 142 18.40 -2.54 6.74
C GLU A 142 18.82 -3.74 7.57
N VAL A 143 20.07 -3.70 8.04
CA VAL A 143 20.55 -4.63 9.07
C VAL A 143 19.68 -4.41 10.30
N GLY A 144 19.00 -5.47 10.74
CA GLY A 144 17.99 -5.35 11.79
C GLY A 144 18.55 -4.62 13.00
N LYS A 145 17.88 -3.56 13.45
CA LYS A 145 18.03 -3.15 14.84
C LYS A 145 17.58 -4.34 15.68
N ARG A 146 18.48 -4.91 16.50
CA ARG A 146 18.15 -5.95 17.48
C ARG A 146 16.77 -5.63 18.05
N LYS A 147 15.80 -6.54 17.91
CA LYS A 147 14.51 -6.44 18.61
C LYS A 147 14.85 -6.09 20.07
N ARG A 148 14.50 -4.87 20.51
CA ARG A 148 14.43 -4.59 21.93
C ARG A 148 13.32 -5.50 22.41
N SER A 149 13.70 -6.65 23.00
CA SER A 149 12.77 -7.50 23.74
C SER A 149 11.97 -6.58 24.65
N GLY A 150 10.64 -6.60 24.47
CA GLY A 150 9.73 -5.78 25.24
C GLY A 150 10.03 -5.94 26.72
N LYS A 151 10.32 -4.82 27.37
CA LYS A 151 10.50 -4.72 28.81
C LYS A 151 9.19 -5.19 29.45
N ALA A 152 9.28 -6.13 30.38
CA ALA A 152 8.18 -6.67 31.17
C ALA A 152 7.22 -5.58 31.65
N ALA A 153 5.92 -5.79 31.44
CA ALA A 153 4.88 -5.11 32.19
C ALA A 153 4.44 -6.05 33.33
N LYS A 154 4.58 -5.52 34.55
CA LYS A 154 3.99 -6.04 35.79
C LYS A 154 2.48 -5.88 35.77
#